data_AF-A0A223B2I1-F1
#
_entry.id   AF-A0A223B2I1-F1
#
_cell.length_a   1.000
_cell.length_b   1.000
_cell.length_c   1.000
_cell.angle_alpha   90.00
_cell.angle_beta   90.00
_cell.angle_gamma   90.00
#
_symmetry.space_group_name_H-M   'P 1'
#
loop_
_entity.id
_entity.type
_entity.pdbx_description
1 polymer ?
#
loop_
_entity_poly.entity_id
_entity_poly.type
_entity_poly.pdbx_seq_one_letter_code
_entity_poly.pdbx_strand_id
1 'polypeptide(L)'
;MSEDNREKVKKKSEVYPVIATILLILAVAFGYRMHGIISNVLEWQVHRIASAITAGPVDVEDKAKWEKLTDKEKKEKYLLLFREAETACYTTHIIGRLKPYEKYDQDGLVDLMFDMTSANKKERDKYYEKLRRVAAVINKHNSWEHLKDVSASREELKKILKGFR
;
A
#
# COMPACT_ATOMS: atom_id res chain seq x y z
N MET A 1 -57.16 -0.54 26.83
CA MET A 1 -55.84 0.13 26.74
C MET A 1 -56.05 1.62 27.06
N SER A 2 -55.44 2.12 28.14
CA SER A 2 -55.61 3.51 28.63
C SER A 2 -55.12 4.53 27.60
N GLU A 3 -55.69 5.74 27.61
CA GLU A 3 -55.28 6.84 26.71
C GLU A 3 -53.79 7.17 26.86
N ASP A 4 -53.28 7.18 28.08
CA ASP A 4 -51.86 7.39 28.39
C ASP A 4 -50.96 6.31 27.76
N ASN A 5 -51.44 5.06 27.65
CA ASN A 5 -50.71 4.00 26.92
C ASN A 5 -50.80 4.18 25.40
N ARG A 6 -51.90 4.71 24.84
CA ARG A 6 -52.00 5.01 23.40
C ARG A 6 -51.08 6.16 23.01
N GLU A 7 -51.02 7.19 23.85
CA GLU A 7 -50.19 8.38 23.62
C GLU A 7 -48.69 8.03 23.71
N LYS A 8 -48.29 7.23 24.70
CA LYS A 8 -46.92 6.68 24.79
C LYS A 8 -46.54 5.80 23.60
N VAL A 9 -47.45 4.97 23.10
CA VAL A 9 -47.20 4.13 21.91
C VAL A 9 -47.08 4.98 20.65
N LYS A 10 -47.92 6.00 20.47
CA LYS A 10 -47.84 6.97 19.36
C LYS A 10 -46.52 7.73 19.35
N LYS A 11 -46.12 8.25 20.53
CA LYS A 11 -44.86 8.97 20.71
C LYS A 11 -43.65 8.09 20.42
N LYS A 12 -43.68 6.81 20.82
CA LYS A 12 -42.65 5.83 20.43
C LYS A 12 -42.66 5.59 18.90
N SER A 13 -43.81 5.36 18.28
CA SER A 13 -43.88 5.11 16.83
C SER A 13 -43.39 6.29 15.98
N GLU A 14 -43.44 7.52 16.49
CA GLU A 14 -42.94 8.72 15.81
C GLU A 14 -41.46 9.00 16.08
N VAL A 15 -40.98 8.74 17.30
CA VAL A 15 -39.59 9.03 17.71
C VAL A 15 -38.59 7.96 17.26
N TYR A 16 -38.97 6.68 17.27
CA TYR A 16 -38.07 5.59 16.87
C TYR A 16 -37.58 5.70 15.41
N PRO A 17 -38.44 6.00 14.41
CA PRO A 17 -37.99 6.22 13.04
C PRO A 17 -37.01 7.38 12.89
N VAL A 18 -37.21 8.46 13.65
CA VAL A 18 -36.31 9.63 13.64
C VAL A 18 -34.94 9.25 14.22
N ILE A 19 -34.91 8.56 15.36
CA ILE A 19 -33.66 8.07 15.96
C ILE A 19 -32.96 7.08 15.01
N ALA A 20 -33.70 6.14 14.41
CA ALA A 20 -33.15 5.18 13.45
C ALA A 20 -32.56 5.88 12.22
N THR A 21 -33.22 6.93 11.72
CA THR A 21 -32.73 7.74 10.59
C THR A 21 -31.45 8.49 10.97
N ILE A 22 -31.38 9.09 12.16
CA ILE A 22 -30.17 9.76 12.65
C ILE A 22 -29.01 8.76 12.78
N LEU A 23 -29.26 7.58 13.34
CA LEU A 23 -28.24 6.53 13.46
C LEU A 23 -27.76 6.05 12.08
N LEU A 24 -28.66 5.92 11.11
CA LEU A 24 -28.31 5.57 9.72
C LEU A 24 -27.44 6.65 9.08
N ILE A 25 -27.79 7.94 9.24
CA ILE A 25 -26.99 9.06 8.73
C ILE A 25 -25.60 9.06 9.36
N LEU A 26 -25.51 8.85 10.68
CA LEU A 26 -24.23 8.76 11.39
C LEU A 26 -23.39 7.56 10.91
N ALA A 27 -24.02 6.40 10.67
CA ALA A 27 -23.34 5.22 10.15
C ALA A 27 -22.79 5.45 8.74
N VAL A 28 -23.57 6.09 7.86
CA VAL A 28 -23.13 6.46 6.50
C VAL A 28 -22.00 7.48 6.55
N ALA A 29 -22.12 8.54 7.36
CA ALA A 29 -21.08 9.55 7.52
C ALA A 29 -19.78 8.96 8.08
N PHE A 30 -19.87 8.04 9.06
CA PHE A 30 -18.72 7.30 9.57
C PHE A 30 -18.07 6.43 8.50
N GLY A 31 -18.89 5.72 7.70
CA GLY A 31 -18.41 4.93 6.56
C GLY A 31 -17.63 5.77 5.54
N TYR A 32 -18.16 6.93 5.14
CA TYR A 32 -17.47 7.85 4.24
C TYR A 32 -16.14 8.38 4.82
N ARG A 33 -16.14 8.74 6.11
CA ARG A 33 -14.92 9.21 6.78
C ARG A 33 -13.85 8.12 6.84
N MET A 34 -14.23 6.89 7.19
CA MET A 34 -13.33 5.75 7.19
C MET A 34 -12.78 5.46 5.79
N HIS A 35 -13.63 5.50 4.76
CA HIS A 35 -13.20 5.33 3.37
C HIS A 35 -12.18 6.38 2.94
N GLY A 36 -12.38 7.66 3.29
CA GLY A 36 -11.40 8.73 3.00
C GLY A 36 -10.07 8.52 3.71
N ILE A 37 -10.09 8.16 5.00
CA ILE A 37 -8.87 7.86 5.77
C ILE A 37 -8.12 6.69 5.14
N ILE A 38 -8.82 5.60 4.83
CA ILE A 38 -8.24 4.41 4.21
C ILE A 38 -7.61 4.74 2.85
N SER A 39 -8.31 5.50 2.01
CA SER A 39 -7.83 5.87 0.67
C SER A 39 -6.56 6.72 0.76
N ASN A 40 -6.52 7.71 1.66
CA ASN A 40 -5.34 8.55 1.87
C ASN A 40 -4.15 7.74 2.39
N VAL A 41 -4.38 6.81 3.30
CA VAL A 41 -3.30 5.95 3.82
C VAL A 41 -2.75 5.04 2.72
N LEU A 42 -3.62 4.47 1.88
CA LEU A 42 -3.21 3.61 0.76
C LEU A 42 -2.43 4.41 -0.30
N GLU A 43 -2.87 5.61 -0.63
CA GLU A 43 -2.14 6.51 -1.54
C GLU A 43 -0.76 6.86 -0.98
N TRP A 44 -0.69 7.21 0.31
CA TRP A 44 0.57 7.48 0.99
C TRP A 44 1.51 6.26 0.99
N GLN A 45 0.99 5.06 1.22
CA GLN A 45 1.79 3.82 1.18
C GLN A 45 2.36 3.56 -0.21
N VAL A 46 1.51 3.62 -1.23
CA VAL A 46 1.89 3.45 -2.64
C VAL A 46 2.95 4.45 -3.04
N HIS A 47 2.77 5.73 -2.65
CA HIS A 47 3.75 6.78 -2.91
C HIS A 47 5.08 6.52 -2.19
N ARG A 48 5.04 6.14 -0.92
CA ARG A 48 6.25 5.87 -0.11
C ARG A 48 7.07 4.71 -0.68
N ILE A 49 6.43 3.58 -1.00
CA ILE A 49 7.12 2.40 -1.56
C ILE A 49 7.71 2.74 -2.93
N ALA A 50 6.93 3.38 -3.81
CA ALA A 50 7.40 3.80 -5.13
C ALA A 50 8.62 4.73 -5.00
N SER A 51 8.50 5.77 -4.17
CA SER A 51 9.57 6.75 -3.94
C SER A 51 10.84 6.12 -3.36
N ALA A 52 10.72 5.23 -2.37
CA ALA A 52 11.88 4.52 -1.79
C ALA A 52 12.60 3.64 -2.83
N ILE A 53 11.87 3.08 -3.80
CA ILE A 53 12.45 2.25 -4.87
C ILE A 53 13.07 3.10 -5.98
N THR A 54 12.40 4.19 -6.42
CA THR A 54 12.81 4.95 -7.60
C THR A 54 13.75 6.11 -7.28
N ALA A 55 13.69 6.65 -6.06
CA ALA A 55 14.45 7.83 -5.64
C ALA A 55 15.15 7.63 -4.28
N GLY A 56 15.10 6.43 -3.71
CA GLY A 56 15.69 6.12 -2.41
C GLY A 56 17.19 5.84 -2.45
N PRO A 57 17.73 5.12 -1.45
CA PRO A 57 19.16 5.04 -1.20
C PRO A 57 19.91 4.13 -2.19
N VAL A 58 19.18 3.27 -2.92
CA VAL A 58 19.70 2.42 -3.98
C VAL A 58 19.50 3.11 -5.32
N ASP A 59 20.62 3.44 -5.97
CA ASP A 59 20.61 4.05 -7.29
C ASP A 59 20.31 2.98 -8.36
N VAL A 60 19.04 2.86 -8.71
CA VAL A 60 18.54 1.87 -9.68
C VAL A 60 18.82 2.27 -11.13
N GLU A 61 19.30 3.48 -11.40
CA GLU A 61 19.63 3.94 -12.74
C GLU A 61 21.12 3.75 -13.05
N ASP A 62 22.00 3.98 -12.07
CA ASP A 62 23.45 3.85 -12.21
C ASP A 62 24.00 2.50 -11.70
N LYS A 63 24.06 1.51 -12.61
CA LYS A 63 24.64 0.19 -12.31
C LYS A 63 26.14 0.26 -12.02
N ALA A 64 26.88 1.15 -12.69
CA ALA A 64 28.31 1.26 -12.50
C ALA A 64 28.64 1.76 -11.08
N LYS A 65 27.83 2.66 -10.54
CA LYS A 65 27.91 3.09 -9.15
C LYS A 65 27.60 1.95 -8.18
N TRP A 66 26.60 1.12 -8.46
CA TRP A 66 26.30 -0.07 -7.66
C TRP A 66 27.46 -1.08 -7.65
N GLU A 67 28.07 -1.35 -8.80
CA GLU A 67 29.17 -2.31 -8.93
C GLU A 67 30.44 -1.87 -8.20
N LYS A 68 30.65 -0.56 -8.03
CA LYS A 68 31.77 0.00 -7.27
C LYS A 68 31.61 -0.13 -5.75
N LEU A 69 30.40 -0.41 -5.26
CA LEU A 69 30.15 -0.55 -3.83
C LEU A 69 30.74 -1.86 -3.30
N THR A 70 31.30 -1.80 -2.10
CA THR A 70 31.64 -2.99 -1.31
C THR A 70 30.38 -3.73 -0.89
N ASP A 71 30.54 -5.01 -0.54
CA ASP A 71 29.41 -5.81 -0.06
C ASP A 71 28.73 -5.19 1.17
N LYS A 72 29.52 -4.61 2.08
CA LYS A 72 29.01 -3.96 3.30
C LYS A 72 28.11 -2.78 2.93
N GLU A 73 28.56 -1.93 2.01
CA GLU A 73 27.78 -0.78 1.53
C GLU A 73 26.51 -1.23 0.82
N LYS A 74 26.58 -2.25 -0.05
CA LYS A 74 25.38 -2.82 -0.70
C LYS A 74 24.34 -3.27 0.32
N LYS A 75 24.77 -3.95 1.40
CA LYS A 75 23.87 -4.37 2.49
C LYS A 75 23.26 -3.17 3.20
N GLU A 76 24.06 -2.16 3.51
CA GLU A 76 23.60 -0.94 4.18
C GLU A 76 22.58 -0.18 3.34
N LYS A 77 22.80 -0.07 2.02
CA LYS A 77 21.84 0.53 1.09
C LYS A 77 20.50 -0.21 1.09
N TYR A 78 20.49 -1.54 1.11
CA TYR A 78 19.25 -2.31 1.22
C TYR A 78 18.56 -2.14 2.56
N LEU A 79 19.30 -2.05 3.67
CA LEU A 79 18.73 -1.77 4.99
C LEU A 79 18.11 -0.36 5.06
N LEU A 80 18.75 0.63 4.45
CA LEU A 80 18.20 1.99 4.36
C LEU A 80 16.94 2.03 3.50
N LEU A 81 16.93 1.32 2.36
CA LEU A 81 15.74 1.21 1.51
C LEU A 81 14.58 0.59 2.29
N PHE A 82 14.85 -0.50 3.01
CA PHE A 82 13.83 -1.14 3.86
C PHE A 82 13.31 -0.16 4.90
N ARG A 83 14.18 0.56 5.62
CA ARG A 83 13.77 1.57 6.62
C ARG A 83 12.91 2.69 6.05
N GLU A 84 13.21 3.17 4.84
CA GLU A 84 12.41 4.22 4.19
C GLU A 84 11.01 3.73 3.79
N ALA A 85 10.90 2.45 3.44
CA ALA A 85 9.64 1.82 3.09
C ALA A 85 8.93 1.16 4.29
N GLU A 86 9.60 0.99 5.42
CA GLU A 86 9.21 0.13 6.55
C GLU A 86 7.80 0.42 7.06
N THR A 87 7.50 1.68 7.32
CA THR A 87 6.18 2.11 7.81
C THR A 87 5.08 1.83 6.78
N ALA A 88 5.38 1.92 5.48
CA ALA A 88 4.45 1.58 4.41
C ALA A 88 4.28 0.05 4.25
N CYS A 89 5.34 -0.72 4.49
CA CYS A 89 5.35 -2.20 4.48
C CYS A 89 4.60 -2.82 5.67
N TYR A 90 4.61 -2.22 6.86
CA TYR A 90 3.85 -2.74 8.00
C TYR A 90 2.37 -2.35 7.97
N THR A 91 2.06 -1.16 7.44
CA THR A 91 0.67 -0.70 7.33
C THR A 91 -0.08 -1.40 6.19
N THR A 92 0.63 -2.03 5.25
CA THR A 92 0.05 -2.85 4.17
C THR A 92 -0.63 -4.10 4.69
N HIS A 93 -0.12 -4.75 5.73
CA HIS A 93 -0.80 -5.89 6.35
C HIS A 93 -2.12 -5.52 7.05
N ILE A 94 -2.25 -4.27 7.51
CA ILE A 94 -3.42 -3.79 8.25
C ILE A 94 -4.52 -3.31 7.28
N ILE A 95 -4.15 -2.69 6.16
CA ILE A 95 -5.09 -1.97 5.27
C ILE A 95 -5.11 -2.54 3.84
N GLY A 96 -4.02 -3.15 3.38
CA GLY A 96 -3.82 -3.65 2.01
C GLY A 96 -4.74 -4.80 1.59
N ARG A 97 -5.45 -5.46 2.52
CA ARG A 97 -6.47 -6.47 2.19
C ARG A 97 -7.73 -5.88 1.53
N LEU A 98 -7.83 -4.57 1.43
CA LEU A 98 -8.88 -3.88 0.69
C LEU A 98 -8.53 -3.87 -0.81
N LYS A 99 -8.83 -5.00 -1.46
CA LYS A 99 -8.61 -5.28 -2.90
C LYS A 99 -8.88 -4.14 -3.90
N PRO A 100 -9.86 -3.21 -3.72
CA PRO A 100 -10.12 -2.16 -4.71
C PRO A 100 -8.96 -1.17 -4.91
N TYR A 101 -7.99 -1.13 -4.00
CA TYR A 101 -6.97 -0.09 -3.95
C TYR A 101 -5.53 -0.61 -4.12
N GLU A 102 -5.35 -1.91 -4.41
CA GLU A 102 -4.03 -2.50 -4.63
C GLU A 102 -3.42 -2.01 -5.95
N LYS A 103 -2.66 -0.90 -5.92
CA LYS A 103 -1.95 -0.37 -7.10
C LYS A 103 -0.79 -1.29 -7.55
N TYR A 104 -0.17 -1.96 -6.58
CA TYR A 104 0.97 -2.84 -6.79
C TYR A 104 0.74 -4.21 -6.14
N ASP A 105 1.55 -5.20 -6.49
CA ASP A 105 1.68 -6.44 -5.72
C ASP A 105 2.43 -6.14 -4.41
N GLN A 106 1.72 -5.53 -3.47
CA GLN A 106 2.29 -5.00 -2.23
C GLN A 106 3.00 -6.08 -1.42
N ASP A 107 2.38 -7.26 -1.27
CA ASP A 107 3.00 -8.41 -0.59
C ASP A 107 4.30 -8.82 -1.28
N GLY A 108 4.31 -8.92 -2.62
CA GLY A 108 5.52 -9.25 -3.36
C GLY A 108 6.63 -8.19 -3.27
N LEU A 109 6.28 -6.91 -3.17
CA LEU A 109 7.24 -5.82 -2.95
C LEU A 109 7.82 -5.86 -1.53
N VAL A 110 6.99 -6.13 -0.53
CA VAL A 110 7.40 -6.31 0.86
C VAL A 110 8.33 -7.53 0.98
N ASP A 111 7.94 -8.68 0.42
CA ASP A 111 8.77 -9.89 0.34
C ASP A 111 10.13 -9.58 -0.29
N LEU A 112 10.15 -8.88 -1.43
CA LEU A 112 11.40 -8.48 -2.08
C LEU A 112 12.30 -7.65 -1.16
N MET A 113 11.74 -6.69 -0.41
CA MET A 113 12.55 -5.87 0.50
C MET A 113 13.11 -6.71 1.66
N PHE A 114 12.32 -7.62 2.24
CA PHE A 114 12.81 -8.56 3.24
C PHE A 114 13.93 -9.46 2.70
N ASP A 115 13.75 -10.03 1.50
CA ASP A 115 14.75 -10.85 0.82
C ASP A 115 16.06 -10.08 0.60
N MET A 116 15.98 -8.80 0.18
CA MET A 116 17.15 -7.93 -0.01
C MET A 116 17.93 -7.69 1.28
N THR A 117 17.26 -7.49 2.42
CA THR A 117 17.94 -7.30 3.71
C THR A 117 18.68 -8.55 4.19
N SER A 118 18.16 -9.72 3.80
CA SER A 118 18.69 -11.04 4.15
C SER A 118 19.68 -11.59 3.11
N ALA A 119 19.81 -10.93 1.95
CA ALA A 119 20.60 -11.41 0.81
C ALA A 119 22.08 -11.64 1.14
N ASN A 120 22.57 -12.82 0.75
CA ASN A 120 23.99 -13.13 0.82
C ASN A 120 24.77 -12.41 -0.30
N LYS A 121 26.11 -12.40 -0.23
CA LYS A 121 26.98 -11.69 -1.18
C LYS A 121 26.67 -12.00 -2.65
N LYS A 122 26.42 -13.28 -2.97
CA LYS A 122 26.17 -13.73 -4.36
C LYS A 122 24.80 -13.31 -4.87
N GLU A 123 23.85 -13.06 -3.97
CA GLU A 123 22.47 -12.72 -4.33
C GLU A 123 22.23 -11.21 -4.43
N ARG A 124 23.07 -10.37 -3.80
CA ARG A 124 22.84 -8.92 -3.76
C ARG A 124 22.73 -8.29 -5.12
N ASP A 125 23.60 -8.66 -6.06
CA ASP A 125 23.56 -8.13 -7.42
C ASP A 125 22.36 -8.69 -8.21
N LYS A 126 21.98 -9.94 -7.92
CA LYS A 126 20.76 -10.56 -8.47
C LYS A 126 19.50 -9.79 -8.06
N TYR A 127 19.43 -9.39 -6.78
CA TYR A 127 18.33 -8.57 -6.27
C TYR A 127 18.39 -7.12 -6.76
N TYR A 128 19.59 -6.57 -7.00
CA TYR A 128 19.74 -5.22 -7.59
C TYR A 128 19.09 -5.17 -8.97
N GLU A 129 19.38 -6.16 -9.83
CA GLU A 129 18.75 -6.27 -11.15
C GLU A 129 17.23 -6.51 -11.07
N LYS A 130 16.76 -7.19 -10.03
CA LYS A 130 15.33 -7.34 -9.77
C LYS A 130 14.70 -5.99 -9.38
N LEU A 131 15.36 -5.24 -8.49
CA LEU A 131 14.93 -3.91 -8.05
C LEU A 131 14.90 -2.91 -9.21
N ARG A 132 15.90 -2.91 -10.09
CA ARG A 132 15.90 -2.10 -11.32
C ARG A 132 14.68 -2.35 -12.20
N ARG A 133 14.33 -3.63 -12.42
CA ARG A 133 13.15 -4.01 -13.21
C ARG A 133 11.85 -3.55 -12.55
N VAL A 134 11.75 -3.67 -11.22
CA VAL A 134 10.62 -3.14 -10.46
C VAL A 134 10.52 -1.62 -10.61
N ALA A 135 11.62 -0.90 -10.43
CA ALA A 135 11.67 0.56 -10.59
C ALA A 135 11.26 1.01 -12.00
N ALA A 136 11.69 0.30 -13.03
CA ALA A 136 11.29 0.59 -14.42
C ALA A 136 9.78 0.46 -14.63
N VAL A 137 9.15 -0.59 -14.09
CA VAL A 137 7.68 -0.77 -14.15
C VAL A 137 6.97 0.33 -13.37
N ILE A 138 7.46 0.67 -12.17
CA ILE A 138 6.92 1.79 -11.39
C ILE A 138 7.00 3.09 -12.19
N ASN A 139 8.18 3.48 -12.69
CA ASN A 139 8.37 4.70 -13.47
C ASN A 139 7.50 4.75 -14.74
N LYS A 140 7.33 3.61 -15.43
CA LYS A 140 6.49 3.49 -16.64
C LYS A 140 5.02 3.78 -16.36
N HIS A 141 4.50 3.33 -15.20
CA HIS A 141 3.06 3.33 -14.90
C HIS A 141 2.65 4.36 -13.85
N ASN A 142 3.59 5.10 -13.26
CA ASN A 142 3.30 6.07 -12.20
C ASN A 142 2.98 7.47 -12.75
N SER A 143 2.14 7.57 -13.79
CA SER A 143 1.41 8.80 -14.07
C SER A 143 0.44 9.02 -12.91
N TRP A 144 0.63 10.09 -12.16
CA TRP A 144 -0.14 10.43 -10.95
C TRP A 144 -1.63 10.75 -11.23
N GLU A 145 -2.05 10.69 -12.49
CA GLU A 145 -3.45 10.70 -12.88
C GLU A 145 -4.10 9.36 -12.54
N HIS A 146 -5.04 9.40 -11.61
CA HIS A 146 -5.79 8.26 -11.10
C HIS A 146 -6.18 7.24 -12.20
N LEU A 147 -5.84 5.99 -11.95
CA LEU A 147 -6.51 4.78 -12.45
C LEU A 147 -6.30 4.33 -13.90
N LYS A 148 -5.54 4.98 -14.78
CA LYS A 148 -5.58 4.51 -16.18
C LYS A 148 -4.90 3.17 -16.48
N ASP A 149 -4.00 2.65 -15.63
CA ASP A 149 -3.48 1.29 -15.85
C ASP A 149 -2.94 0.54 -14.61
N VAL A 150 -3.68 0.61 -13.51
CA VAL A 150 -3.35 -0.09 -12.26
C VAL A 150 -3.18 -1.61 -12.47
N SER A 151 -3.99 -2.19 -13.36
CA SER A 151 -3.95 -3.62 -13.65
C SER A 151 -2.68 -4.06 -14.40
N ALA A 152 -2.22 -3.28 -15.39
CA ALA A 152 -1.02 -3.58 -16.16
C ALA A 152 0.24 -3.52 -15.29
N SER A 153 0.38 -2.48 -14.47
CA SER A 153 1.47 -2.35 -13.49
C SER A 153 1.53 -3.55 -12.55
N ARG A 154 0.38 -3.97 -12.00
CA ARG A 154 0.30 -5.11 -11.10
C ARG A 154 0.72 -6.42 -11.76
N GLU A 155 0.28 -6.68 -12.98
CA GLU A 155 0.63 -7.93 -13.69
C GLU A 155 2.10 -7.95 -14.14
N GLU A 156 2.65 -6.82 -14.58
CA GLU A 156 4.09 -6.69 -14.88
C GLU A 156 4.94 -6.90 -13.61
N LEU A 157 4.57 -6.27 -12.49
CA LEU A 157 5.24 -6.46 -11.20
C LEU A 157 5.15 -7.92 -10.71
N LYS A 158 3.96 -8.53 -10.74
CA LYS A 158 3.79 -9.94 -10.35
C LYS A 158 4.72 -10.87 -11.13
N LYS A 159 4.91 -10.66 -12.43
CA LYS A 159 5.83 -11.48 -13.25
C LYS A 159 7.27 -11.37 -12.76
N ILE A 160 7.72 -10.15 -12.45
CA ILE A 160 9.07 -9.91 -11.92
C ILE A 160 9.23 -10.52 -10.52
N LEU A 161 8.21 -10.36 -9.67
CA LEU A 161 8.25 -10.74 -8.26
C LEU A 161 8.12 -12.26 -8.06
N LYS A 162 7.25 -12.94 -8.82
CA LYS A 162 7.05 -14.41 -8.77
C LYS A 162 8.17 -15.23 -9.38
N GLY A 163 8.91 -14.71 -10.36
CA GLY A 163 9.89 -15.47 -11.14
C GLY A 163 11.18 -15.87 -10.41
N PHE A 164 11.24 -15.78 -9.07
CA PHE A 164 12.48 -15.85 -8.31
C PHE A 164 12.43 -16.70 -7.02
N ARG A 165 11.32 -17.41 -6.79
CA ARG A 165 11.24 -18.47 -5.78
C ARG A 165 11.81 -19.77 -6.32
#